data_AF-A0A958G5T8-F1
#
_entry.id   AF-A0A958G5T8-F1
#
_cell.length_a   1.000
_cell.length_b   1.000
_cell.length_c   1.000
_cell.angle_alpha   90.00
_cell.angle_beta   90.00
_cell.angle_gamma   90.00
#
_symmetry.space_group_name_H-M   'P 1'
#
loop_
_entity.id
_entity.type
_entity.pdbx_description
1 polymer ?
#
loop_
_entity_poly.entity_id
_entity_poly.type
_entity_poly.pdbx_seq_one_letter_code
_entity_poly.pdbx_strand_id
1 'polypeptide(L)'
;FERHFQLWLLEVDSRQAHPLEIRLQVDEKENSRYHYATAAGIDEFQLSPDGKKVGFVVRGNVYADIASKDRRGPNSFTVTGEPSRESQLCWSA
;
A
#
# COMPACT_ATOMS: atom_id res chain seq x y z
N PHE A 1 4.06 24.35 -26.33
CA PHE A 1 5.15 24.98 -25.55
C PHE A 1 4.55 25.69 -24.34
N GLU A 2 5.35 26.04 -23.33
CA GLU A 2 4.86 26.75 -22.15
C GLU A 2 5.00 28.27 -22.31
N ARG A 3 3.98 29.03 -21.91
CA ARG A 3 4.04 30.50 -21.80
C ARG A 3 3.03 31.00 -20.76
N HIS A 4 3.46 31.90 -19.86
CA HIS A 4 2.63 32.45 -18.79
C HIS A 4 1.93 31.39 -17.91
N PHE A 5 2.66 30.33 -17.53
CA PHE A 5 2.10 29.20 -16.76
C PHE A 5 0.91 28.50 -17.43
N GLN A 6 0.80 28.60 -18.76
CA GLN A 6 -0.17 27.87 -19.56
C GLN A 6 0.54 27.09 -20.67
N LEU A 7 -0.09 26.02 -21.12
CA LEU A 7 0.32 25.32 -22.34
C LEU A 7 -0.27 26.02 -23.56
N TRP A 8 0.56 26.22 -24.56
CA TRP A 8 0.21 26.85 -25.83
C TRP A 8 0.47 25.89 -26.98
N LEU A 9 -0.47 25.84 -27.92
CA LEU A 9 -0.32 25.14 -29.19
C LEU A 9 0.18 26.12 -30.24
N LEU A 10 1.16 25.71 -31.05
CA LEU A 10 1.63 26.45 -32.21
C LEU A 10 1.11 25.75 -33.47
N GLU A 11 0.28 26.44 -34.23
CA GLU A 11 -0.10 26.03 -35.57
C GLU A 11 1.04 26.37 -36.53
N VAL A 12 1.74 25.35 -37.04
CA VAL A 12 2.99 25.54 -37.82
C VAL A 12 2.71 26.24 -39.15
N ASP A 13 1.58 25.89 -39.79
CA ASP A 13 1.20 26.41 -41.10
C ASP A 13 0.83 27.90 -41.05
N SER A 14 0.01 28.29 -40.07
CA SER A 14 -0.44 29.68 -39.90
C SER A 14 0.52 30.53 -39.05
N ARG A 15 1.49 29.89 -38.38
CA ARG A 15 2.40 30.49 -37.39
C ARG A 15 1.68 31.21 -36.26
N GLN A 16 0.45 30.80 -35.96
CA GLN A 16 -0.32 31.35 -34.84
C GLN A 16 -0.19 30.46 -33.61
N ALA A 17 -0.11 31.09 -32.44
CA ALA A 17 -0.11 30.40 -31.17
C ALA A 17 -1.33 30.78 -30.36
N HIS A 18 -1.99 29.79 -29.77
CA HIS A 18 -3.14 29.99 -28.88
C HIS A 18 -3.04 29.12 -27.62
N PRO A 19 -3.70 29.52 -26.52
CA PRO A 19 -3.76 28.71 -25.31
C PRO A 19 -4.41 27.35 -25.61
N LEU A 20 -3.93 26.31 -24.94
CA LEU A 20 -4.52 24.99 -24.95
C LEU A 20 -5.38 24.81 -23.69
N GLU A 21 -6.70 24.69 -23.88
CA GLU A 21 -7.61 24.34 -22.80
C GLU A 21 -7.44 22.85 -22.46
N ILE A 22 -7.09 22.56 -21.21
CA ILE A 22 -6.96 21.18 -20.72
C ILE A 22 -8.07 20.92 -19.72
N ARG A 23 -8.93 19.95 -20.03
CA ARG A 23 -9.97 19.46 -19.13
C ARG A 23 -9.51 18.14 -18.53
N LEU A 24 -9.26 18.13 -17.24
CA LEU A 24 -8.99 16.91 -16.49
C LEU A 24 -10.30 16.43 -15.87
N GLN A 25 -10.67 15.18 -16.14
CA GLN A 25 -11.61 14.46 -15.28
C GLN A 25 -10.78 13.86 -14.16
N VAL A 26 -11.07 14.24 -12.91
CA VAL A 26 -10.42 13.65 -11.75
C VAL A 26 -11.04 12.29 -11.53
N ASP A 27 -10.21 11.25 -11.48
CA ASP A 27 -10.68 9.92 -11.12
C ASP A 27 -11.08 9.88 -9.65
N GLU A 28 -12.09 9.09 -9.31
CA GLU A 28 -12.42 8.87 -7.91
C GLU A 28 -11.30 8.07 -7.26
N LYS A 29 -10.77 8.57 -6.13
CA LYS A 29 -9.74 7.84 -5.39
C LYS A 29 -10.37 6.63 -4.70
N GLU A 30 -10.33 5.47 -5.34
CA GLU A 30 -10.70 4.21 -4.72
C GLU A 30 -9.55 3.68 -3.84
N ASN A 31 -9.70 3.79 -2.52
CA ASN A 31 -8.77 3.16 -1.56
C ASN A 31 -9.27 1.75 -1.21
N SER A 32 -9.30 0.83 -2.16
CA SER A 32 -9.74 -0.55 -1.89
C SER A 32 -8.77 -1.21 -0.92
N ARG A 33 -9.21 -1.46 0.32
CA ARG A 33 -8.45 -2.27 1.28
C ARG A 33 -8.64 -3.73 0.93
N TYR A 34 -7.61 -4.34 0.35
CA TYR A 34 -7.61 -5.77 0.07
C TYR A 34 -7.38 -6.57 1.35
N HIS A 35 -8.31 -7.47 1.65
CA HIS A 35 -8.14 -8.47 2.71
C HIS A 35 -7.69 -9.79 2.07
N TYR A 36 -6.51 -10.25 2.48
CA TYR A 36 -5.99 -11.54 2.05
C TYR A 36 -6.19 -12.56 3.18
N ALA A 37 -7.01 -13.58 2.93
CA ALA A 37 -7.18 -14.70 3.84
C ALA A 37 -6.40 -15.91 3.30
N THR A 38 -5.49 -16.45 4.10
CA THR A 38 -4.77 -17.68 3.78
C THR A 38 -4.67 -18.58 5.01
N ALA A 39 -4.80 -19.89 4.79
CA ALA A 39 -4.54 -20.92 5.81
C ALA A 39 -3.15 -21.55 5.65
N ALA A 40 -2.38 -21.13 4.64
CA ALA A 40 -1.08 -21.70 4.28
C ALA A 40 -0.09 -20.61 3.82
N GLY A 41 1.18 -20.96 3.67
CA GLY A 41 2.22 -20.02 3.19
C GLY A 41 2.66 -19.01 4.25
N ILE A 42 2.60 -19.40 5.53
CA ILE A 42 3.31 -18.72 6.61
C ILE A 42 4.76 -19.22 6.56
N ASP A 43 5.69 -18.31 6.31
CA ASP A 43 7.12 -18.61 6.22
C ASP A 43 7.75 -18.70 7.62
N GLU A 44 7.36 -17.77 8.51
CA GLU A 44 7.88 -17.65 9.88
C GLU A 44 6.76 -17.16 10.82
N PHE A 45 6.82 -17.53 12.11
CA PHE A 45 5.94 -16.97 13.14
C PHE A 45 6.60 -16.96 14.52
N GLN A 46 6.17 -16.04 15.39
CA GLN A 46 6.64 -15.97 16.77
C GLN A 46 5.58 -15.37 17.70
N LEU A 47 5.43 -15.95 18.89
CA LEU A 47 4.64 -15.35 19.98
C LEU A 47 5.39 -14.22 20.66
N SER A 48 4.67 -13.17 21.04
CA SER A 48 5.21 -12.11 21.89
C SER A 48 5.65 -12.68 23.25
N PRO A 49 6.58 -12.02 23.97
CA PRO A 49 7.06 -12.50 25.27
C PRO A 49 5.93 -12.70 26.30
N ASP A 50 4.89 -11.88 26.24
CA ASP A 50 3.70 -11.99 27.10
C ASP A 50 2.65 -13.00 26.61
N GLY A 51 2.87 -13.63 25.45
CA GLY A 51 1.97 -14.58 24.81
C GLY A 51 0.65 -13.99 24.28
N LYS A 52 0.48 -12.66 24.31
CA LYS A 52 -0.79 -12.03 23.92
C LYS A 52 -0.90 -11.79 22.42
N LYS A 53 0.23 -11.77 21.71
CA LYS A 53 0.28 -11.53 20.27
C LYS A 53 1.07 -12.61 19.55
N VAL A 54 0.73 -12.80 18.28
CA VAL A 54 1.51 -13.57 17.32
C VAL A 54 1.96 -12.63 16.21
N GLY A 55 3.23 -12.66 15.88
CA GLY A 55 3.77 -12.07 14.65
C GLY A 55 4.01 -13.18 13.64
N PHE A 56 3.83 -12.91 12.35
CA PHE A 56 4.05 -13.89 11.30
C PHE A 56 4.41 -13.24 9.96
N VAL A 57 5.13 -13.99 9.13
CA VAL A 57 5.57 -13.57 7.79
C VAL A 57 4.78 -14.33 6.73
N VAL A 58 4.16 -13.59 5.80
CA VAL A 58 3.48 -14.15 4.62
C VAL A 58 3.97 -13.40 3.39
N ARG A 59 4.54 -14.12 2.43
CA ARG A 59 5.09 -13.53 1.18
C ARG A 59 6.09 -12.40 1.46
N GLY A 60 6.89 -12.55 2.52
CA GLY A 60 7.87 -11.54 2.93
C GLY A 60 7.28 -10.28 3.56
N ASN A 61 6.01 -10.26 3.97
CA ASN A 61 5.42 -9.15 4.73
C ASN A 61 5.15 -9.59 6.17
N VAL A 62 5.40 -8.70 7.13
CA VAL A 62 5.17 -8.97 8.55
C VAL A 62 3.77 -8.52 8.96
N TYR A 63 3.07 -9.40 9.66
CA TYR A 63 1.76 -9.15 10.25
C TYR A 63 1.78 -9.48 11.75
N ALA A 64 0.88 -8.86 12.49
CA ALA A 64 0.66 -9.15 13.90
C ALA A 64 -0.83 -9.35 14.21
N ASP A 65 -1.14 -10.26 15.12
CA ASP A 65 -2.51 -10.50 15.60
C ASP A 65 -2.53 -10.87 17.09
N ILE A 66 -3.72 -10.91 17.67
CA ILE A 66 -3.99 -11.42 19.01
C ILE A 66 -3.88 -12.95 18.98
N ALA A 67 -3.11 -13.53 19.89
CA ALA A 67 -2.84 -14.97 19.93
C ALA A 67 -3.98 -15.83 20.51
N SER A 68 -5.03 -15.21 21.05
CA SER A 68 -6.16 -15.92 21.67
C SER A 68 -6.97 -16.73 20.65
N LYS A 69 -7.35 -17.96 21.02
CA LYS A 69 -8.24 -18.81 20.20
C LYS A 69 -9.67 -18.29 20.13
N ASP A 70 -10.12 -17.56 21.14
CA ASP A 70 -11.47 -17.00 21.22
C ASP A 70 -11.58 -15.63 20.53
N ARG A 71 -10.69 -15.37 19.56
CA ARG A 71 -10.56 -14.07 18.91
C ARG A 71 -11.88 -13.66 18.25
N ARG A 72 -12.48 -12.59 18.78
CA ARG A 72 -13.48 -11.77 18.10
C ARG A 72 -12.85 -10.41 17.86
N GLY A 73 -12.51 -10.10 16.61
CA GLY A 73 -11.78 -8.87 16.29
C GLY A 73 -11.52 -8.67 14.80
N PRO A 74 -11.03 -7.47 14.40
CA PRO A 74 -10.72 -7.13 13.00
C PRO A 74 -9.60 -8.01 12.43
N ASN A 75 -9.34 -7.98 11.12
CA ASN A 75 -8.21 -8.73 10.53
C ASN A 75 -6.85 -8.37 11.16
N SER A 76 -5.84 -9.22 10.94
CA SER A 76 -4.48 -8.99 11.42
C SER A 76 -3.92 -7.64 10.94
N PHE A 77 -2.99 -7.08 11.73
CA PHE A 77 -2.38 -5.79 11.47
C PHE A 77 -1.13 -5.97 10.59
N THR A 78 -1.02 -5.19 9.52
CA THR A 78 0.22 -5.11 8.73
C THR A 78 1.26 -4.29 9.50
N VAL A 79 2.48 -4.82 9.63
CA VAL A 79 3.60 -4.13 10.29
C VAL A 79 4.52 -3.45 9.27
N THR A 80 4.71 -4.05 8.10
CA THR A 80 5.63 -3.57 7.05
C THR A 80 4.90 -3.04 5.82
N GLY A 81 5.36 -1.94 5.24
CA GLY A 81 4.77 -1.33 4.03
C GLY A 81 5.61 -1.50 2.75
N GLU A 82 6.84 -2.00 2.89
CA GLU A 82 7.85 -1.87 1.86
C GLU A 82 7.85 -3.11 0.94
N PRO A 83 8.25 -2.97 -0.34
CA PRO A 83 8.24 -4.09 -1.28
C PRO A 83 9.35 -5.14 -1.02
N SER A 84 10.26 -4.88 -0.06
CA SER A 84 11.30 -5.84 0.33
C SER A 84 10.70 -7.05 1.05
N ARG A 85 11.35 -8.21 0.88
CA ARG A 85 10.99 -9.40 1.65
C ARG A 85 11.63 -9.33 3.04
N GLU A 86 10.78 -9.33 4.05
CA GLU A 86 11.15 -9.42 5.46
C GLU A 86 11.31 -10.88 5.91
N SER A 87 12.19 -11.11 6.88
CA SER A 87 12.49 -12.40 7.51
C SER A 87 13.17 -12.19 8.86
N GLN A 88 13.47 -13.28 9.59
CA GLN A 88 14.10 -13.24 10.91
C GLN A 88 13.25 -12.50 11.95
N LEU A 89 11.96 -12.80 11.97
CA LEU A 89 11.03 -12.18 12.90
C LEU A 89 11.48 -12.39 14.36
N CYS A 90 11.60 -11.28 15.11
CA CYS A 90 11.95 -11.28 16.53
C CYS A 90 11.15 -10.23 17.30
N TRP A 91 10.75 -10.55 18.54
CA TRP A 91 10.21 -9.57 19.49
C TRP A 91 11.32 -8.96 20.35
N SER A 92 11.21 -7.66 20.64
CA SER A 92 12.02 -7.05 21.69
C SER A 92 11.62 -7.60 23.06
N ALA A 93 12.62 -7.85 23.91
CA ALA A 93 12.44 -8.24 25.30
C ALA A 93 11.98 -7.08 26.19
#